data_AF-A0A842VG54-F1
#
_entry.id   AF-A0A842VG54-F1
#
_cell.length_a   1.000
_cell.length_b   1.000
_cell.length_c   1.000
_cell.angle_alpha   90.00
_cell.angle_beta   90.00
_cell.angle_gamma   90.00
#
_symmetry.space_group_name_H-M   'P 1'
#
loop_
_entity.id
_entity.type
_entity.pdbx_description
1 polymer ?
#
loop_
_entity_poly.entity_id
_entity_poly.type
_entity_poly.pdbx_seq_one_letter_code
_entity_poly.pdbx_strand_id
1 'polypeptide(L)'
;MPDCIICHLEITDPNNLFECPNNHPVHKECLIEWLQHSPNCPLCNEPYSLETKSNLKSDLDKREEEKKKSEEDEARKERNNQIKIIAEKIIFLKFLNMIETLIEKKDFEGALDRLNSIDENKLETVKK
;
A
#
# COMPACT_ATOMS: atom_id res chain seq x y z
N MET A 1 2.52 -37.85 6.83
CA MET A 1 2.24 -36.98 7.99
C MET A 1 0.88 -36.31 7.75
N PRO A 2 0.28 -35.50 8.66
CA PRO A 2 -0.95 -34.80 8.32
C PRO A 2 -0.71 -33.70 7.28
N ASP A 3 -1.67 -33.53 6.37
CA ASP A 3 -1.67 -32.46 5.35
C ASP A 3 -2.46 -31.26 5.85
N CYS A 4 -1.90 -30.06 5.70
CA CYS A 4 -2.55 -28.82 6.10
C CYS A 4 -3.84 -28.59 5.27
N ILE A 5 -4.97 -28.39 5.93
CA ILE A 5 -6.26 -28.17 5.24
C ILE A 5 -6.34 -26.84 4.46
N ILE A 6 -5.39 -25.93 4.67
CA ILE A 6 -5.37 -24.60 4.04
C ILE A 6 -4.52 -24.62 2.76
N CYS A 7 -3.27 -25.08 2.85
CA CYS A 7 -2.35 -25.06 1.71
C CYS A 7 -2.20 -26.43 1.01
N HIS A 8 -2.79 -27.48 1.58
CA HIS A 8 -2.73 -28.86 1.08
C HIS A 8 -1.31 -29.45 0.99
N LEU A 9 -0.37 -28.90 1.77
CA LEU A 9 1.00 -29.39 1.87
C LEU A 9 1.21 -30.17 3.19
N GLU A 10 2.15 -31.12 3.16
CA GLU A 10 2.50 -31.93 4.31
C GLU A 10 3.08 -31.08 5.45
N ILE A 11 2.67 -31.39 6.69
CA ILE A 11 3.21 -30.75 7.90
C ILE A 11 4.36 -31.59 8.40
N THR A 12 5.58 -31.14 8.12
CA THR A 12 6.82 -31.86 8.46
C THR A 12 7.33 -31.55 9.87
N ASP A 13 7.07 -30.35 10.38
CA ASP A 13 7.48 -29.92 11.73
C ASP A 13 6.30 -29.97 12.70
N PRO A 14 6.35 -30.85 13.74
CA PRO A 14 5.29 -30.93 14.73
C PRO A 14 5.12 -29.66 15.57
N ASN A 15 6.14 -28.79 15.67
CA ASN A 15 6.00 -27.50 16.37
C ASN A 15 5.15 -26.49 15.57
N ASN A 16 5.00 -26.72 14.26
CA ASN A 16 4.18 -25.91 13.38
C ASN A 16 2.80 -26.53 13.12
N LEU A 17 2.48 -27.66 13.76
CA LEU A 17 1.17 -28.30 13.67
C LEU A 17 0.21 -27.69 14.69
N PHE A 18 -0.87 -27.10 14.20
CA PHE A 18 -2.02 -26.69 15.00
C PHE A 18 -3.26 -27.45 14.55
N GLU A 19 -4.18 -27.65 15.47
CA GLU A 19 -5.43 -28.35 15.19
C GLU A 19 -6.62 -27.57 15.77
N CYS A 20 -7.75 -27.62 15.07
CA CYS A 20 -9.03 -27.21 15.65
C CYS A 20 -9.55 -28.27 16.64
N PRO A 21 -10.63 -28.00 17.41
CA PRO A 21 -11.20 -28.98 18.34
C PRO A 21 -11.63 -30.32 17.70
N ASN A 22 -11.86 -30.35 16.38
CA ASN A 22 -12.18 -31.54 15.59
C ASN A 22 -10.94 -32.18 14.90
N ASN A 23 -9.72 -31.88 15.36
CA ASN A 23 -8.46 -32.46 14.89
C ASN A 23 -8.12 -32.20 13.41
N HIS A 24 -8.62 -31.11 12.82
CA HIS A 24 -8.19 -30.73 11.47
C HIS A 24 -6.83 -29.98 11.51
N PRO A 25 -5.80 -30.52 10.83
CA PRO A 25 -4.43 -30.03 10.93
C PRO A 25 -4.16 -28.80 10.04
N VAL A 26 -3.41 -27.84 10.56
CA VAL A 26 -2.98 -26.62 9.86
C VAL A 26 -1.55 -26.22 10.24
N HIS A 27 -0.79 -25.64 9.31
CA HIS A 27 0.48 -24.98 9.63
C HIS A 27 0.24 -23.73 10.47
N LYS A 28 1.16 -23.41 11.37
CA LYS A 28 1.17 -22.17 12.16
C LYS A 28 0.94 -20.92 11.30
N GLU A 29 1.74 -20.76 10.24
CA GLU A 29 1.65 -19.57 9.37
C GLU A 29 0.33 -19.48 8.60
N CYS A 30 -0.17 -20.62 8.12
CA CYS A 30 -1.48 -20.71 7.47
C CYS A 30 -2.61 -20.35 8.45
N LEU A 31 -2.50 -20.80 9.70
CA LEU A 31 -3.49 -20.49 10.73
C LEU A 31 -3.46 -19.01 11.13
N ILE A 32 -2.28 -18.40 11.27
CA ILE A 32 -2.15 -16.96 11.56
C ILE A 32 -2.85 -16.16 10.46
N GLU A 33 -2.58 -16.46 9.19
CA GLU A 33 -3.21 -15.78 8.05
C GLU A 33 -4.73 -15.95 8.07
N TRP A 34 -5.20 -17.17 8.27
CA TRP A 34 -6.63 -17.46 8.31
C TRP A 34 -7.35 -16.72 9.45
N LEU A 35 -6.75 -16.67 10.64
CA LEU A 35 -7.33 -16.01 11.81
C LEU A 35 -7.47 -14.49 11.65
N GLN A 36 -6.78 -13.86 10.70
CA GLN A 36 -7.01 -12.45 10.35
C GLN A 36 -8.37 -12.24 9.67
N HIS A 37 -8.94 -13.28 9.07
CA HIS A 37 -10.20 -13.23 8.33
C HIS A 37 -11.36 -13.92 9.07
N SER A 38 -11.10 -15.04 9.73
CA SER A 38 -12.12 -15.82 10.44
C SER A 38 -11.58 -16.52 11.68
N PRO A 39 -12.28 -16.47 12.82
CA PRO A 39 -11.87 -17.17 14.04
C PRO A 39 -12.18 -18.68 14.04
N ASN A 40 -12.76 -19.21 12.96
CA ASN A 40 -13.32 -20.57 12.87
C ASN A 40 -12.53 -21.46 11.91
N CYS A 41 -12.55 -22.78 12.11
CA CYS A 41 -11.92 -23.74 11.20
C CYS A 41 -12.53 -23.67 9.79
N PRO A 42 -11.73 -23.61 8.70
CA PRO A 42 -12.27 -23.57 7.34
C PRO A 42 -13.04 -24.83 6.93
N LEU A 43 -12.79 -25.98 7.59
CA LEU A 43 -13.42 -27.25 7.23
C LEU A 43 -14.71 -27.53 8.01
N CYS A 44 -14.69 -27.36 9.34
CA CYS A 44 -15.83 -27.70 10.20
C CYS A 44 -16.53 -26.48 10.81
N ASN A 45 -16.02 -25.27 10.57
CA ASN A 45 -16.55 -24.02 11.11
C ASN A 45 -16.56 -23.91 12.66
N GLU A 46 -15.89 -24.83 13.36
CA GLU A 46 -15.73 -24.77 14.81
C GLU A 46 -14.70 -23.68 15.19
N PRO A 47 -14.95 -22.82 16.19
CA PRO A 47 -13.99 -21.83 16.65
C PRO A 47 -12.71 -22.47 17.20
N TYR A 48 -11.56 -21.87 16.88
CA TYR A 48 -10.31 -22.24 17.54
C TYR A 48 -10.33 -21.86 19.03
N SER A 49 -9.67 -22.67 19.85
CA SER A 49 -9.61 -22.50 21.30
C SER A 49 -8.95 -21.17 21.69
N LEU A 50 -9.26 -20.68 22.89
CA LEU A 50 -8.66 -19.46 23.41
C LEU A 50 -7.14 -19.60 23.61
N GLU A 51 -6.66 -20.79 23.94
CA GLU A 51 -5.23 -21.09 24.09
C GLU A 51 -4.49 -20.97 22.75
N THR A 52 -5.06 -21.51 21.67
CA THR A 52 -4.50 -21.35 20.32
C THR A 52 -4.43 -19.88 19.93
N LYS A 53 -5.50 -19.12 20.20
CA LYS A 53 -5.54 -17.68 19.91
C LYS A 53 -4.55 -16.89 20.78
N SER A 54 -4.37 -17.24 22.05
CA SER A 54 -3.39 -16.57 22.91
C SER A 54 -1.96 -16.84 22.47
N ASN A 55 -1.65 -18.07 22.04
CA ASN A 55 -0.31 -18.44 21.56
C ASN A 55 0.07 -17.69 20.27
N LEU A 56 -0.92 -17.36 19.44
CA LEU A 56 -0.73 -16.65 18.18
C LEU A 56 -0.96 -15.14 18.28
N LYS A 57 -1.38 -14.64 19.45
CA LYS A 57 -1.77 -13.24 19.63
C LYS A 57 -0.67 -12.26 19.21
N SER A 58 0.57 -12.50 19.66
CA SER A 58 1.69 -11.63 19.29
C SER A 58 1.97 -11.61 17.79
N ASP A 59 1.75 -12.73 17.10
CA ASP A 59 2.00 -12.84 15.67
C ASP A 59 0.87 -12.18 14.87
N LEU A 60 -0.38 -12.29 15.35
CA LEU A 60 -1.53 -11.58 14.80
C LEU A 60 -1.39 -10.06 14.96
N ASP A 61 -1.02 -9.59 16.17
CA ASP A 61 -0.81 -8.18 16.46
C ASP A 61 0.29 -7.58 15.56
N LYS A 62 1.42 -8.30 15.41
CA LYS A 62 2.50 -7.90 14.49
C LYS A 62 2.04 -7.78 13.05
N ARG A 63 1.33 -8.78 12.52
CA ARG A 63 0.85 -8.73 11.13
C ARG A 63 -0.17 -7.60 10.93
N GLU A 64 -1.01 -7.31 11.91
CA GLU A 64 -1.94 -6.18 11.85
C GLU A 64 -1.19 -4.85 11.81
N GLU A 65 -0.15 -4.68 12.63
CA GLU A 65 0.67 -3.47 12.67
C GLU A 65 1.49 -3.30 11.38
N GLU A 66 2.08 -4.37 10.85
CA GLU A 66 2.77 -4.37 9.55
C GLU A 66 1.83 -3.96 8.41
N LYS A 67 0.60 -4.48 8.40
CA LYS A 67 -0.41 -4.11 7.40
C LYS A 67 -0.79 -2.64 7.50
N LYS A 68 -1.07 -2.12 8.70
CA LYS A 68 -1.37 -0.70 8.93
C LYS A 68 -0.23 0.19 8.47
N LYS A 69 1.02 -0.17 8.81
CA LYS A 69 2.20 0.57 8.39
C LYS A 69 2.38 0.58 6.88
N SER A 70 2.16 -0.55 6.21
CA SER A 70 2.22 -0.64 4.74
C SER A 70 1.18 0.27 4.08
N GLU A 71 -0.06 0.25 4.57
CA GLU A 71 -1.14 1.12 4.08
C GLU A 71 -0.81 2.61 4.29
N GLU A 72 -0.25 2.98 5.44
CA GLU A 72 0.19 4.34 5.73
C GLU A 72 1.34 4.81 4.83
N ASP A 73 2.32 3.95 4.58
CA ASP A 73 3.45 4.24 3.69
C ASP A 73 2.99 4.42 2.24
N GLU A 74 2.04 3.61 1.77
CA GLU A 74 1.44 3.76 0.44
C GLU A 74 0.65 5.06 0.32
N ALA A 75 -0.20 5.37 1.30
CA ALA A 75 -0.93 6.64 1.35
C ALA A 75 0.01 7.86 1.41
N ARG A 76 1.15 7.73 2.10
CA ARG A 76 2.18 8.78 2.16
C ARG A 76 2.85 8.98 0.80
N LYS A 77 3.21 7.90 0.10
CA LYS A 77 3.78 7.98 -1.26
C LYS A 77 2.82 8.65 -2.23
N GLU A 78 1.54 8.27 -2.19
CA GLU A 78 0.53 8.87 -3.06
C GLU A 78 0.37 10.37 -2.79
N ARG A 79 0.28 10.78 -1.52
CA ARG A 79 0.26 12.21 -1.16
C ARG A 79 1.47 12.98 -1.69
N ASN A 80 2.67 12.40 -1.58
CA ASN A 80 3.89 13.04 -2.08
C ASN A 80 3.88 13.19 -3.61
N ASN A 81 3.37 12.19 -4.33
CA ASN A 81 3.22 12.25 -5.79
C ASN A 81 2.25 13.38 -6.18
N GLN A 82 1.11 13.49 -5.50
CA GLN A 82 0.15 14.57 -5.74
C GLN A 82 0.76 15.95 -5.47
N ILE A 83 1.51 16.10 -4.37
CA ILE A 83 2.21 17.36 -4.05
C ILE A 83 3.22 17.72 -5.17
N LYS A 84 3.94 16.74 -5.71
CA LYS A 84 4.88 16.97 -6.81
C LYS A 84 4.16 17.50 -8.07
N ILE A 85 3.05 16.88 -8.45
CA ILE A 85 2.24 17.32 -9.59
C ILE A 85 1.71 18.75 -9.37
N ILE A 86 1.22 19.04 -8.17
CA ILE A 86 0.74 20.39 -7.82
C ILE A 86 1.89 21.41 -7.88
N ALA A 87 3.08 21.06 -7.41
CA ALA A 87 4.25 21.95 -7.45
C ALA A 87 4.65 22.30 -8.89
N GLU A 88 4.64 21.32 -9.80
CA GLU A 88 4.89 21.55 -11.23
C GLU A 88 3.86 22.52 -11.84
N LYS A 89 2.57 22.35 -11.51
CA LYS A 89 1.51 23.28 -11.92
C LYS A 89 1.69 24.68 -11.34
N ILE A 90 2.08 24.80 -10.07
CA ILE A 90 2.35 26.10 -9.42
C ILE A 90 3.53 26.80 -10.11
N ILE A 91 4.60 26.07 -10.47
CA ILE A 91 5.73 26.64 -11.21
C ILE A 91 5.27 27.19 -12.55
N PHE A 92 4.43 26.45 -13.28
CA PHE A 92 3.86 26.91 -14.55
C PHE A 92 2.97 28.15 -14.38
N LEU A 93 2.11 28.18 -13.37
CA LEU A 93 1.27 29.36 -13.09
C LEU A 93 2.10 30.59 -12.74
N LYS A 94 3.18 30.43 -11.95
CA LYS A 94 4.13 31.52 -11.67
C LYS A 94 4.81 32.03 -12.93
N PHE A 95 5.15 31.13 -13.84
CA PHE A 95 5.71 31.49 -15.14
C PHE A 95 4.73 32.33 -15.97
N LEU A 96 3.46 31.94 -16.05
CA LEU A 96 2.43 32.71 -16.76
C LEU A 96 2.24 34.10 -16.16
N ASN A 97 2.17 34.20 -14.83
CA ASN A 97 2.04 35.48 -14.13
C ASN A 97 3.22 36.43 -14.44
N MET A 98 4.45 35.88 -14.53
CA MET A 98 5.62 36.66 -14.92
C MET A 98 5.49 37.23 -16.34
N ILE A 99 4.95 36.46 -17.29
CA ILE A 99 4.69 36.95 -18.65
C ILE A 99 3.61 38.02 -18.65
N GLU A 100 2.50 37.80 -17.95
CA GLU A 100 1.42 38.81 -17.82
C GLU A 100 1.99 40.14 -17.30
N THR A 101 2.86 40.08 -16.29
CA THR A 101 3.55 41.26 -15.74
C THR A 101 4.41 41.99 -16.78
N LEU A 102 5.10 41.26 -17.68
CA LEU A 102 5.91 41.85 -18.75
C LEU A 102 5.02 42.50 -19.82
N ILE A 103 3.91 41.85 -20.18
CA ILE A 103 2.90 42.38 -21.11
C ILE A 103 2.27 43.66 -20.57
N GLU A 104 1.90 43.69 -19.28
CA GLU A 104 1.37 44.90 -18.61
C GLU A 104 2.37 46.07 -18.64
N LYS A 105 3.66 45.76 -18.50
CA LYS A 105 4.75 46.74 -18.63
C LYS A 105 5.08 47.09 -20.09
N LYS A 106 4.39 46.50 -21.07
CA LYS A 106 4.64 46.63 -22.51
C LYS A 106 6.04 46.17 -22.95
N ASP A 107 6.68 45.32 -22.16
CA ASP A 107 7.94 44.67 -22.51
C ASP A 107 7.67 43.37 -23.28
N PHE A 108 7.35 43.52 -24.56
CA PHE A 108 6.99 42.38 -25.41
C PHE A 108 8.19 41.53 -25.82
N GLU A 109 9.37 42.16 -25.94
CA GLU A 109 10.62 41.45 -26.27
C GLU A 109 11.02 40.54 -25.11
N GLY A 110 11.02 41.06 -23.88
CA GLY A 110 11.24 40.25 -22.68
C GLY A 110 10.21 39.14 -22.49
N ALA A 111 8.94 39.38 -22.84
CA ALA A 111 7.90 38.34 -22.80
C ALA A 111 8.14 37.22 -23.83
N LEU A 112 8.51 37.57 -25.06
CA LEU A 112 8.82 36.61 -26.13
C LEU A 112 10.07 35.79 -25.81
N ASP A 113 11.13 36.41 -25.28
CA ASP A 113 12.33 35.71 -24.84
C ASP A 113 12.03 34.65 -23.77
N ARG A 114 11.15 34.99 -22.82
CA ARG A 114 10.72 34.05 -21.77
C ARG A 114 9.88 32.91 -22.32
N LEU A 115 9.00 33.16 -23.29
CA LEU A 115 8.22 32.12 -23.97
C LEU A 115 9.11 31.18 -24.79
N ASN A 116 10.05 31.74 -25.55
CA ASN A 116 10.99 30.98 -26.39
C ASN A 116 12.01 30.17 -25.56
N SER A 117 12.18 30.52 -24.27
CA SER A 117 13.01 29.75 -23.34
C SER A 117 12.34 28.46 -22.85
N ILE A 118 11.06 28.20 -23.19
CA ILE A 118 10.40 26.93 -22.89
C ILE A 118 10.83 25.89 -23.92
N ASP A 119 11.38 24.79 -23.41
CA ASP A 119 11.61 23.57 -24.18
C ASP A 119 10.25 22.93 -24.54
N GLU A 120 9.93 22.82 -25.83
CA GLU A 120 8.66 22.30 -26.33
C GLU A 120 8.34 20.89 -25.78
N ASN A 121 9.36 20.12 -25.40
CA ASN A 121 9.23 18.77 -24.84
C ASN A 121 8.62 18.72 -23.42
N LYS A 122 8.52 19.85 -22.70
CA LYS A 122 7.89 19.91 -21.35
C LYS A 122 6.37 20.08 -21.37
N LEU A 123 5.76 20.28 -22.54
CA LEU A 123 4.31 20.46 -22.69
C LEU A 123 3.55 19.14 -22.92
N GLU A 124 4.26 18.02 -23.16
CA GLU A 124 3.62 16.73 -23.50
C GLU A 124 3.18 15.88 -22.31
N THR A 125 3.55 16.20 -21.07
CA THR A 125 3.23 15.34 -19.90
C THR A 125 1.80 15.50 -19.35
N VAL A 126 0.91 16.24 -20.01
CA VAL A 126 -0.51 16.41 -19.58
C VAL A 126 -1.48 15.55 -20.43
N LYS A 127 -1.00 14.59 -21.22
CA LYS A 127 -1.87 13.67 -21.98
C LYS A 127 -1.63 12.19 -21.65
N LYS A 128 -2.20 11.72 -20.54
CA LYS A 128 -3.17 10.61 -20.43
C LYS A 128 -3.30 10.14 -18.99
#